data_AF-A0A5W0I3K5-F1
#
_entry.id   AF-A0A5W0I3K5-F1
#
_cell.length_a   1.000
_cell.length_b   1.000
_cell.length_c   1.000
_cell.angle_alpha   90.00
_cell.angle_beta   90.00
_cell.angle_gamma   90.00
#
_symmetry.space_group_name_H-M   'P 1'
#
loop_
_entity.id
_entity.type
_entity.pdbx_description
1 polymer ?
#
loop_
_entity_poly.entity_id
_entity_poly.type
_entity_poly.pdbx_seq_one_letter_code
_entity_poly.pdbx_strand_id
1 'polypeptide(L)'
;MSPETQQLTSKALSLIEQSRYRMGTSRFVEAFIDQWAYLQTGLYPAKEEIPEELQPVAFELSHVLSAAIKRDPTSDVLGYVLSMSGFHKKGTNYFPTPPEIGRLMSLIVGSQSSADFYEPCCGSGINAIHWMENLIENHGPEALREASIYLEDIDPLMV
;
A
#
# COMPACT_ATOMS: atom_id res chain seq x y z
N MET A 1 -1.09 -10.13 -9.02
CA MET A 1 -2.29 -10.33 -8.19
C MET A 1 -3.00 -11.61 -8.60
N SER A 2 -3.31 -12.46 -7.62
CA SER A 2 -4.15 -13.64 -7.84
C SER A 2 -5.61 -13.28 -8.21
N PRO A 3 -6.37 -14.18 -8.87
CA PRO A 3 -7.79 -13.94 -9.17
C PRO A 3 -8.65 -13.66 -7.92
N GLU A 4 -8.35 -14.30 -6.80
CA GLU A 4 -9.04 -14.07 -5.53
C GLU A 4 -8.72 -12.68 -4.97
N THR A 5 -7.45 -12.26 -5.06
CA THR A 5 -7.02 -10.90 -4.70
C THR A 5 -7.72 -9.85 -5.57
N GLN A 6 -7.90 -10.12 -6.87
CA GLN A 6 -8.64 -9.23 -7.79
C GLN A 6 -10.11 -9.08 -7.41
N GLN A 7 -10.77 -10.13 -6.93
CA GLN A 7 -12.15 -10.05 -6.44
C GLN A 7 -12.24 -9.18 -5.18
N LEU A 8 -11.29 -9.34 -4.25
CA LEU A 8 -11.22 -8.54 -3.04
C LEU A 8 -10.94 -7.06 -3.35
N THR A 9 -10.01 -6.74 -4.25
CA THR A 9 -9.75 -5.35 -4.66
C THR A 9 -10.94 -4.75 -5.40
N SER A 10 -11.66 -5.53 -6.23
CA SER A 10 -12.90 -5.06 -6.87
C SER A 10 -14.00 -4.73 -5.85
N LYS A 11 -14.11 -5.55 -4.78
CA LYS A 11 -15.00 -5.26 -3.66
C LYS A 11 -14.58 -4.00 -2.91
N ALA A 12 -13.28 -3.82 -2.66
CA ALA A 12 -12.73 -2.61 -2.03
C ALA A 12 -13.10 -1.34 -2.81
N LEU A 13 -12.92 -1.35 -4.14
CA LEU A 13 -13.31 -0.24 -5.01
C LEU A 13 -14.82 0.04 -4.95
N SER A 14 -15.64 -1.01 -4.90
CA SER A 14 -17.10 -0.87 -4.77
C SER A 14 -17.52 -0.27 -3.42
N LEU A 15 -16.78 -0.56 -2.34
CA LEU A 15 -17.00 0.06 -1.03
C LEU A 15 -16.61 1.53 -1.04
N ILE A 16 -15.43 1.86 -1.60
CA ILE A 16 -14.97 3.24 -1.75
C ILE A 16 -15.98 4.08 -2.52
N GLU A 17 -16.57 3.53 -3.57
CA GLU A 17 -17.58 4.20 -4.39
C GLU A 17 -18.81 4.67 -3.59
N GLN A 18 -19.18 3.98 -2.52
CA GLN A 18 -20.32 4.34 -1.66
C GLN A 18 -20.11 5.69 -0.95
N SER A 19 -18.86 6.12 -0.78
CA SER A 19 -18.52 7.42 -0.17
C SER A 19 -18.68 8.61 -1.11
N ARG A 20 -18.89 8.39 -2.43
CA ARG A 20 -18.80 9.44 -3.47
C ARG A 20 -19.62 10.68 -3.14
N TYR A 21 -20.88 10.51 -2.74
CA TYR A 21 -21.80 11.62 -2.53
C TYR A 21 -21.76 12.22 -1.12
N ARG A 22 -21.06 11.57 -0.18
CA ARG A 22 -20.97 12.01 1.22
C ARG A 22 -19.67 12.74 1.52
N MET A 23 -18.56 12.14 1.11
CA MET A 23 -17.20 12.64 1.40
C MET A 23 -16.37 12.82 0.12
N GLY A 24 -16.75 12.14 -0.96
CA GLY A 24 -15.94 12.01 -2.16
C GLY A 24 -14.93 10.88 -2.00
N THR A 25 -14.75 10.08 -3.07
CA THR A 25 -13.97 8.84 -3.02
C THR A 25 -12.51 9.08 -2.63
N SER A 26 -11.86 10.08 -3.21
CA SER A 26 -10.44 10.35 -2.92
C SER A 26 -10.21 10.82 -1.48
N ARG A 27 -11.03 11.75 -0.99
CA ARG A 27 -10.93 12.26 0.38
C ARG A 27 -11.24 11.15 1.40
N PHE A 28 -12.22 10.30 1.10
CA PHE A 28 -12.52 9.12 1.91
C PHE A 28 -11.33 8.16 1.97
N VAL A 29 -10.67 7.87 0.85
CA VAL A 29 -9.48 6.98 0.83
C VAL A 29 -8.31 7.59 1.61
N GLU A 30 -8.05 8.90 1.46
CA GLU A 30 -7.03 9.63 2.24
C GLU A 30 -7.29 9.47 3.75
N ALA A 31 -8.50 9.84 4.22
CA ALA A 31 -8.87 9.72 5.63
C ALA A 31 -8.88 8.26 6.12
N PHE A 32 -9.33 7.32 5.28
CA PHE A 32 -9.34 5.90 5.59
C PHE A 32 -7.95 5.34 5.78
N ILE A 33 -7.01 5.60 4.87
CA ILE A 33 -5.64 5.07 4.98
C ILE A 33 -4.96 5.66 6.22
N ASP A 34 -5.09 6.97 6.45
CA ASP A 34 -4.51 7.66 7.60
C ASP A 34 -5.04 7.07 8.93
N GLN A 35 -6.36 6.94 9.05
CA GLN A 35 -6.98 6.32 10.23
C GLN A 35 -6.63 4.84 10.38
N TRP A 36 -6.61 4.08 9.28
CA TRP A 36 -6.31 2.66 9.30
C TRP A 36 -4.84 2.41 9.69
N ALA A 37 -3.90 3.18 9.15
CA ALA A 37 -2.49 3.11 9.51
C ALA A 37 -2.26 3.48 10.99
N TYR A 38 -2.92 4.54 11.49
CA TYR A 38 -2.85 4.91 12.89
C TYR A 38 -3.36 3.78 13.81
N LEU A 39 -4.50 3.18 13.49
CA LEU A 39 -5.07 2.09 14.30
C LEU A 39 -4.21 0.82 14.33
N GLN A 40 -3.40 0.58 13.30
CA GLN A 40 -2.48 -0.57 13.23
C GLN A 40 -1.14 -0.31 13.93
N THR A 41 -0.64 0.92 13.86
CA THR A 41 0.75 1.25 14.26
C THR A 41 0.85 2.08 15.53
N GLY A 42 -0.14 2.93 15.81
CA GLY A 42 -0.13 3.91 16.90
C GLY A 42 0.85 5.08 16.69
N LEU A 43 1.47 5.23 15.52
CA LEU A 43 2.56 6.19 15.30
C LEU A 43 2.06 7.61 14.99
N TYR A 44 1.25 7.76 13.94
CA TYR A 44 0.80 9.06 13.44
C TYR A 44 -0.72 9.18 13.55
N PRO A 45 -1.27 10.07 14.39
CA PRO A 45 -2.70 10.26 14.51
C PRO A 45 -3.35 10.72 13.20
N ALA A 46 -4.53 10.19 12.92
CA ALA A 46 -5.31 10.56 11.74
C ALA A 46 -5.65 12.06 11.75
N LYS A 47 -5.50 12.71 10.58
CA LYS A 47 -5.77 14.14 10.38
C LYS A 47 -7.25 14.44 10.20
N GLU A 48 -8.00 13.49 9.65
CA GLU A 48 -9.42 13.62 9.35
C GLU A 48 -10.21 12.42 9.85
N GLU A 49 -11.35 12.68 10.49
CA GLU A 49 -12.29 11.65 10.92
C GLU A 49 -13.26 11.27 9.81
N ILE A 50 -13.52 9.97 9.67
CA ILE A 50 -14.57 9.47 8.78
C ILE A 50 -15.95 9.72 9.42
N PRO A 51 -16.92 10.32 8.70
CA PRO A 51 -18.28 10.53 9.20
C PRO A 51 -18.94 9.23 9.70
N GLU A 52 -19.75 9.30 10.76
CA GLU A 52 -20.41 8.13 11.37
C GLU A 52 -21.17 7.26 10.35
N GLU A 53 -21.84 7.89 9.38
CA GLU A 53 -22.57 7.18 8.31
C GLU A 53 -21.68 6.35 7.38
N LEU A 54 -20.39 6.67 7.27
CA LEU A 54 -19.40 5.96 6.47
C LEU A 54 -18.54 5.00 7.30
N GLN A 55 -18.65 4.99 8.63
CA GLN A 55 -17.92 4.07 9.50
C GLN A 55 -18.15 2.60 9.13
N PRO A 56 -19.38 2.12 8.84
CA PRO A 56 -19.59 0.74 8.42
C PRO A 56 -18.82 0.38 7.12
N VAL A 57 -18.75 1.33 6.19
CA VAL A 57 -18.00 1.17 4.93
C VAL A 57 -16.50 1.07 5.21
N ALA A 58 -15.98 1.93 6.09
CA ALA A 58 -14.57 1.90 6.51
C ALA A 58 -14.20 0.58 7.22
N PHE A 59 -15.07 0.08 8.12
CA PHE A 59 -14.84 -1.21 8.79
C PHE A 59 -14.82 -2.37 7.81
N GLU A 60 -15.74 -2.42 6.85
CA GLU A 60 -15.75 -3.47 5.84
C GLU A 60 -14.55 -3.36 4.90
N LEU A 61 -14.17 -2.15 4.50
CA LEU A 61 -13.00 -1.90 3.66
C LEU A 61 -11.71 -2.38 4.35
N SER A 62 -11.55 -2.10 5.64
CA SER A 62 -10.43 -2.61 6.45
C SER A 62 -10.34 -4.14 6.43
N HIS A 63 -11.46 -4.84 6.57
CA HIS A 63 -11.50 -6.30 6.49
C HIS A 63 -11.12 -6.82 5.10
N VAL A 64 -11.66 -6.22 4.04
CA VAL A 64 -11.41 -6.63 2.65
C VAL A 64 -9.94 -6.42 2.27
N LEU A 65 -9.36 -5.26 2.59
CA LEU A 65 -7.95 -4.97 2.31
C LEU A 65 -7.03 -5.87 3.12
N SER A 66 -7.33 -6.09 4.41
CA SER A 66 -6.56 -7.02 5.25
C SER A 66 -6.59 -8.45 4.69
N ALA A 67 -7.73 -8.91 4.17
CA ALA A 67 -7.85 -10.22 3.53
C ALA A 67 -7.05 -10.30 2.23
N ALA A 68 -7.06 -9.24 1.41
CA ALA A 68 -6.32 -9.18 0.16
C ALA A 68 -4.80 -9.22 0.40
N ILE A 69 -4.30 -8.41 1.32
CA ILE A 69 -2.87 -8.36 1.68
C ILE A 69 -2.40 -9.69 2.26
N LYS A 70 -3.18 -10.31 3.15
CA LYS A 70 -2.83 -11.64 3.70
C LYS A 70 -2.76 -12.73 2.64
N ARG A 71 -3.60 -12.63 1.60
CA ARG A 71 -3.67 -13.62 0.53
C ARG A 71 -2.51 -13.49 -0.45
N ASP A 72 -2.06 -12.27 -0.72
CA ASP A 72 -1.05 -11.96 -1.73
C ASP A 72 -0.10 -10.87 -1.19
N PRO A 73 0.75 -11.21 -0.19
CA PRO A 73 1.51 -10.24 0.59
C PRO A 73 2.63 -9.55 -0.19
N THR A 74 3.01 -10.10 -1.35
CA THR A 74 4.02 -9.52 -2.24
C THR A 74 3.40 -8.71 -3.37
N SER A 75 2.07 -8.55 -3.37
CA SER A 75 1.36 -7.70 -4.33
C SER A 75 1.03 -6.33 -3.75
N ASP A 76 1.09 -5.30 -4.61
CA ASP A 76 0.73 -3.93 -4.25
C ASP A 76 -0.80 -3.71 -4.24
N VAL A 77 -1.47 -4.29 -3.25
CA VAL A 77 -2.93 -4.16 -3.09
C VAL A 77 -3.34 -2.69 -2.92
N LEU A 78 -2.62 -1.95 -2.07
CA LEU A 78 -2.95 -0.54 -1.78
C LEU A 78 -2.68 0.34 -2.98
N GLY A 79 -1.55 0.16 -3.66
CA GLY A 79 -1.21 0.94 -4.85
C GLY A 79 -2.18 0.73 -6.00
N TYR A 80 -2.68 -0.49 -6.18
CA TYR A 80 -3.77 -0.75 -7.11
C TYR A 80 -5.04 0.02 -6.75
N VAL A 81 -5.47 -0.03 -5.48
CA VAL A 81 -6.67 0.67 -5.00
C VAL A 81 -6.54 2.18 -5.14
N LEU A 82 -5.38 2.74 -4.78
CA LEU A 82 -5.06 4.18 -4.93
C LEU A 82 -5.11 4.62 -6.39
N SER A 83 -4.47 3.86 -7.28
CA SER A 83 -4.47 4.14 -8.72
C SER A 83 -5.89 4.15 -9.30
N MET A 84 -6.68 3.11 -8.99
CA MET A 84 -8.05 2.97 -9.48
C MET A 84 -9.03 3.95 -8.85
N SER A 85 -8.75 4.46 -7.64
CA SER A 85 -9.54 5.50 -6.97
C SER A 85 -9.26 6.91 -7.51
N GLY A 86 -8.38 7.03 -8.51
CA GLY A 86 -8.16 8.27 -9.24
C GLY A 86 -7.16 9.23 -8.59
N PHE A 87 -6.26 8.73 -7.73
CA PHE A 87 -5.24 9.57 -7.09
C PHE A 87 -4.36 10.28 -8.11
N HIS A 88 -4.01 9.62 -9.22
CA HIS A 88 -3.30 10.23 -10.35
C HIS A 88 -3.95 11.49 -10.95
N LYS A 89 -5.23 11.78 -10.67
CA LYS A 89 -5.98 12.92 -11.23
C LYS A 89 -5.93 14.19 -10.40
N LYS A 90 -5.40 14.15 -9.17
CA LYS A 90 -5.37 15.30 -8.24
C LYS A 90 -4.06 16.12 -8.29
N GLY A 91 -3.15 15.79 -9.21
CA GLY A 91 -1.80 16.37 -9.21
C GLY A 91 -0.87 15.74 -8.15
N THR A 92 -1.36 14.74 -7.41
CA THR A 92 -0.50 13.79 -6.71
C THR A 92 0.10 12.89 -7.77
N ASN A 93 1.42 12.92 -7.92
CA ASN A 93 2.17 12.20 -8.95
C ASN A 93 2.28 10.70 -8.61
N TYR A 94 1.17 10.08 -8.18
CA TYR A 94 1.16 8.67 -7.81
C TYR A 94 1.03 7.79 -9.05
N PHE A 95 2.13 7.13 -9.40
CA PHE A 95 2.21 6.16 -10.48
C PHE A 95 2.80 4.87 -9.92
N PRO A 96 2.00 3.80 -9.74
CA PRO A 96 2.50 2.57 -9.16
C PRO A 96 3.52 1.93 -10.09
N THR A 97 4.64 1.46 -9.53
CA THR A 97 5.63 0.70 -10.28
C THR A 97 5.01 -0.62 -10.75
N PRO A 98 5.05 -0.95 -12.06
CA PRO A 98 4.58 -2.24 -12.54
C PRO A 98 5.34 -3.40 -11.86
N PRO A 99 4.67 -4.49 -11.44
CA PRO A 99 5.30 -5.58 -10.69
C PRO A 99 6.52 -6.19 -11.40
N GLU A 100 6.48 -6.26 -12.73
CA GLU A 100 7.57 -6.81 -13.55
C GLU A 100 8.84 -5.95 -13.44
N ILE A 101 8.68 -4.63 -13.29
CA ILE A 101 9.80 -3.69 -13.11
C ILE A 101 10.35 -3.80 -11.69
N GLY A 102 9.49 -3.83 -10.68
CA GLY A 102 9.93 -3.99 -9.29
C GLY A 102 10.71 -5.29 -9.06
N ARG A 103 10.25 -6.40 -9.65
CA ARG A 103 10.97 -7.68 -9.63
C ARG A 103 12.30 -7.63 -10.39
N LEU A 104 12.35 -6.98 -11.55
CA LEU A 104 13.60 -6.82 -12.28
C LEU A 104 14.63 -6.03 -11.45
N MET A 105 14.19 -4.94 -10.81
CA MET A 105 15.04 -4.12 -9.95
C MET A 105 15.55 -4.90 -8.74
N SER A 106 14.70 -5.70 -8.08
CA SER A 106 15.12 -6.49 -6.92
C SER A 106 16.19 -7.53 -7.29
N LEU A 107 16.10 -8.16 -8.46
CA LEU A 107 17.11 -9.09 -8.96
C LEU A 107 18.46 -8.41 -9.28
N ILE A 108 18.43 -7.17 -9.78
CA ILE A 108 19.64 -6.39 -10.04
C ILE A 108 20.33 -6.00 -8.72
N VAL A 109 19.55 -5.50 -7.76
CA VAL A 109 20.05 -5.01 -6.46
C VAL A 109 20.47 -6.16 -5.55
N GLY A 110 19.74 -7.27 -5.55
CA GLY A 110 19.97 -8.46 -4.72
C GLY A 110 21.30 -9.18 -4.93
N SER A 111 22.12 -8.72 -5.88
CA SER A 111 23.51 -9.14 -6.02
C SER A 111 24.46 -8.50 -5.00
N GLN A 112 24.00 -7.48 -4.26
CA GLN A 112 24.81 -6.77 -3.26
C GLN A 112 24.53 -7.30 -1.85
N SER A 113 25.60 -7.51 -1.08
CA SER A 113 25.57 -8.01 0.31
C SER A 113 25.09 -6.99 1.35
N SER A 114 24.53 -5.86 0.90
CA SER A 114 24.07 -4.78 1.77
C SER A 114 22.66 -5.10 2.25
N ALA A 115 22.45 -5.11 3.57
CA ALA A 115 21.14 -5.25 4.18
C ALA A 115 20.34 -3.94 4.19
N ASP A 116 20.89 -2.85 3.64
CA ASP A 116 20.23 -1.55 3.61
C ASP A 116 19.50 -1.31 2.28
N PHE A 117 18.23 -0.91 2.34
CA PHE A 117 17.40 -0.49 1.22
C PHE A 117 16.99 0.98 1.40
N TYR A 118 17.13 1.78 0.35
CA TYR A 118 16.70 3.17 0.33
C TYR A 118 15.90 3.48 -0.92
N GLU A 119 14.72 4.09 -0.74
CA GLU A 119 13.86 4.56 -1.83
C GLU A 119 13.33 5.97 -1.55
N PRO A 120 13.78 7.01 -2.30
CA PRO A 120 13.43 8.41 -2.06
C PRO A 120 12.04 8.84 -2.56
N CYS A 121 11.34 7.96 -3.29
CA CYS A 121 10.00 8.19 -3.85
C CYS A 121 9.21 6.87 -3.80
N CYS A 122 8.96 6.35 -2.60
CA CYS A 122 8.52 4.97 -2.43
C CYS A 122 7.07 4.70 -2.85
N GLY A 123 6.21 5.72 -2.91
CA GLY A 123 4.78 5.53 -3.09
C GLY A 123 4.24 4.50 -2.11
N SER A 124 3.61 3.45 -2.63
CA SER A 124 3.08 2.31 -1.86
C SER A 124 4.14 1.31 -1.39
N GLY A 125 5.42 1.49 -1.71
CA GLY A 125 6.53 0.68 -1.24
C GLY A 125 6.72 -0.67 -1.94
N ILE A 126 6.14 -0.86 -3.14
CA ILE A 126 6.23 -2.15 -3.85
C ILE A 126 7.66 -2.59 -4.17
N ASN A 127 8.58 -1.65 -4.42
CA ASN A 127 9.99 -1.99 -4.66
C ASN A 127 10.66 -2.51 -3.38
N ALA A 128 10.36 -1.92 -2.22
CA ALA A 128 10.80 -2.42 -0.93
C ALA A 128 10.27 -3.84 -0.67
N ILE A 129 8.99 -4.10 -1.00
CA ILE A 129 8.38 -5.43 -0.88
C ILE A 129 9.11 -6.46 -1.75
N HIS A 130 9.37 -6.16 -3.02
CA HIS A 130 10.09 -7.08 -3.91
C HIS A 130 11.57 -7.25 -3.52
N TRP A 131 12.19 -6.22 -2.97
CA TRP A 131 13.54 -6.33 -2.41
C TRP A 131 13.56 -7.26 -1.19
N MET A 132 12.61 -7.10 -0.26
CA MET A 132 12.46 -7.99 0.91
C MET A 132 12.18 -9.45 0.48
N GLU A 133 11.29 -9.65 -0.49
CA GLU A 133 11.00 -10.97 -1.08
C GLU A 133 12.28 -11.63 -1.60
N ASN A 134 13.06 -10.91 -2.42
CA ASN A 134 14.32 -11.39 -2.96
C ASN A 134 15.39 -11.64 -1.86
N LEU A 135 15.43 -10.80 -0.81
CA LEU A 135 16.35 -11.01 0.32
C LEU A 135 16.01 -12.32 1.05
N ILE A 136 14.73 -12.57 1.31
CA ILE A 136 14.26 -13.81 1.93
C ILE A 136 14.57 -15.02 1.05
N GLU A 137 14.34 -14.94 -0.26
CA GLU A 137 14.58 -16.05 -1.20
C GLU A 137 16.08 -16.44 -1.25
N ASN A 138 16.99 -15.47 -1.17
CA ASN A 138 18.42 -15.72 -1.28
C ASN A 138 19.12 -16.04 0.05
N HIS A 139 18.65 -15.47 1.16
CA HIS A 139 19.35 -15.53 2.45
C HIS A 139 18.49 -16.09 3.61
N GLY A 140 17.23 -16.41 3.34
CA GLY A 140 16.27 -16.89 4.31
C GLY A 140 15.61 -15.76 5.13
N PRO A 141 14.56 -16.08 5.91
CA PRO A 141 13.77 -15.08 6.63
C PRO A 141 14.53 -14.26 7.67
N GLU A 142 15.59 -14.82 8.24
CA GLU A 142 16.41 -14.16 9.27
C GLU A 142 17.19 -12.97 8.72
N ALA A 143 17.44 -12.91 7.40
CA ALA A 143 18.11 -11.80 6.76
C ALA A 143 17.35 -10.47 6.91
N LEU A 144 16.01 -10.52 7.07
CA LEU A 144 15.21 -9.31 7.33
C LEU A 144 15.48 -8.69 8.70
N ARG A 145 16.01 -9.44 9.67
CA ARG A 145 16.30 -8.89 11.01
C ARG A 145 17.47 -7.90 11.00
N GLU A 146 18.38 -8.08 10.05
CA GLU A 146 19.55 -7.23 9.87
C GLU A 146 19.31 -6.13 8.82
N ALA A 147 18.12 -6.13 8.20
CA ALA A 147 17.78 -5.19 7.15
C ALA A 147 17.38 -3.82 7.72
N SER A 148 17.91 -2.76 7.10
CA SER A 148 17.45 -1.39 7.33
C SER A 148 16.70 -0.90 6.10
N ILE A 149 15.48 -0.41 6.27
CA ILE A 149 14.64 0.09 5.17
C ILE A 149 14.36 1.56 5.41
N TYR A 150 14.75 2.40 4.46
CA TYR A 150 14.55 3.85 4.48
C TYR A 150 13.65 4.23 3.30
N LEU A 151 12.44 4.71 3.60
CA LEU A 151 11.45 5.10 2.60
C LEU A 151 11.12 6.59 2.76
N GLU A 152 11.16 7.33 1.67
CA GLU A 152 10.72 8.72 1.61
C GLU A 152 9.70 8.90 0.48
N ASP A 153 8.74 9.79 0.69
CA ASP A 153 7.86 10.28 -0.35
C ASP A 153 7.48 11.74 -0.07
N ILE A 154 7.21 12.48 -1.13
CA ILE A 154 6.73 13.86 -1.02
C ILE A 154 5.24 13.91 -0.69
N ASP A 155 4.48 12.86 -1.04
CA ASP A 155 3.08 12.72 -0.71
C ASP A 155 2.92 12.24 0.75
N PRO A 156 2.35 13.06 1.65
CA PRO A 156 2.21 12.70 3.06
C PRO A 156 1.26 11.53 3.35
N LEU A 157 0.59 10.99 2.33
CA LEU A 157 -0.20 9.76 2.46
C LEU A 157 0.66 8.49 2.32
N MET A 158 1.84 8.60 1.72
CA MET A 158 2.69 7.48 1.34
C MET A 158 3.75 7.13 2.40
N VAL A 159 3.96 8.00 3.40
CA VAL A 159 4.95 7.85 4.49
C VAL A 159 4.41 8.25 5.85
#